data_AF-A0A350UX01-F1
#
_entry.id   AF-A0A350UX01-F1
#
_cell.length_a   1.000
_cell.length_b   1.000
_cell.length_c   1.000
_cell.angle_alpha   90.00
_cell.angle_beta   90.00
_cell.angle_gamma   90.00
#
_symmetry.space_group_name_H-M   'P 1'
#
loop_
_entity.id
_entity.type
_entity.pdbx_description
1 polymer ?
#
loop_
_entity_poly.entity_id
_entity_poly.type
_entity_poly.pdbx_seq_one_letter_code
_entity_poly.pdbx_strand_id
1 'polypeptide(L)' 'MRDSIGAGVRFLSPFGPVGFAYGLKLDQADGENPGEFHFSAGSAF' A
#
# COMPACT_ATOMS: atom_id res chain seq x y z
N MET A 1 6.35 18.15 -6.07
CA MET A 1 6.63 16.85 -5.42
C MET A 1 5.31 16.42 -4.81
N ARG A 2 4.84 15.19 -5.05
CA ARG A 2 3.60 14.70 -4.43
C ARG A 2 4.03 13.91 -3.21
N ASP A 3 3.74 14.44 -2.03
CA ASP A 3 4.13 13.80 -0.78
C ASP A 3 3.03 12.84 -0.36
N SER A 4 3.43 11.66 0.07
CA SER A 4 2.53 10.60 0.53
C SER A 4 3.19 9.87 1.66
N ILE A 5 2.40 9.53 2.68
CA ILE A 5 2.83 8.73 3.82
C ILE A 5 2.06 7.42 3.79
N GLY A 6 2.74 6.31 3.97
CA GLY A 6 2.10 5.01 3.96
C GLY A 6 2.67 4.08 5.01
N ALA A 7 1.83 3.15 5.45
CA ALA A 7 2.22 2.03 6.30
C ALA A 7 2.01 0.74 5.53
N GLY A 8 2.99 -0.16 5.60
CA GLY A 8 2.90 -1.48 4.98
C GLY A 8 3.38 -2.56 5.93
N VAL A 9 2.69 -3.69 5.92
CA VAL A 9 3.07 -4.91 6.62
C VAL A 9 3.27 -6.00 5.59
N ARG A 10 4.46 -6.60 5.61
CA ARG A 10 4.80 -7.77 4.82
C ARG A 10 5.11 -8.93 5.74
N PHE A 11 4.47 -10.06 5.50
CA PHE A 11 4.72 -11.29 6.25
C PHE A 11 4.82 -12.49 5.32
N LEU A 12 5.55 -13.49 5.77
CA LEU A 12 5.68 -14.76 5.07
C LEU A 12 4.61 -15.70 5.62
N SER A 13 3.59 -16.00 4.81
CA SER A 13 2.60 -17.01 5.17
C SER A 13 3.06 -18.39 4.66
N PRO A 14 2.54 -19.49 5.23
CA PRO A 14 2.77 -20.85 4.70
C PRO A 14 2.36 -21.03 3.23
N PHE A 15 1.52 -20.12 2.71
CA PHE A 15 1.03 -20.13 1.32
C PHE A 15 1.80 -19.16 0.40
N GLY A 16 2.81 -18.46 0.93
CA GLY A 16 3.65 -17.52 0.18
C GLY A 16 3.77 -16.13 0.83
N PRO A 17 4.58 -15.23 0.25
CA PRO A 17 4.69 -13.86 0.70
C PRO A 17 3.36 -13.11 0.54
N VAL A 18 2.93 -12.45 1.61
CA VAL A 18 1.76 -11.58 1.63
C VAL A 18 2.20 -10.20 2.11
N GLY A 19 1.76 -9.17 1.41
CA GLY A 19 2.03 -7.78 1.73
C GLY A 19 0.77 -6.94 1.63
N PHE A 20 0.49 -6.17 2.67
CA PHE A 20 -0.55 -5.16 2.71
C PHE A 20 0.12 -3.81 2.85
N ALA A 21 -0.28 -2.83 2.05
CA ALA A 21 0.17 -1.45 2.18
C ALA A 21 -1.02 -0.51 2.09
N TYR A 22 -0.97 0.55 2.88
CA TYR A 22 -1.96 1.61 2.87
C TYR A 22 -1.22 2.94 2.82
N GLY A 23 -1.39 3.66 1.71
CA GLY A 23 -0.78 4.96 1.48
C GLY A 23 -1.82 6.07 1.56
N LEU A 24 -1.55 7.11 2.31
CA LEU A 24 -2.32 8.35 2.38
C LEU A 24 -1.54 9.45 1.64
N LYS A 25 -2.24 10.19 0.77
CA LYS A 25 -1.65 11.33 0.07
C LYS A 25 -1.67 12.54 1.02
N LEU A 26 -0.51 13.15 1.27
CA LEU A 26 -0.39 14.32 2.16
C LEU A 26 -0.74 15.63 1.44
N ASP A 27 -0.47 15.68 0.14
CA ASP A 27 -0.83 16.79 -0.76
C ASP A 27 -2.00 16.34 -1.65
N GLN A 28 -3.16 16.09 -1.01
CA GLN A 28 -4.37 15.66 -1.69
C GLN A 28 -5.09 16.88 -2.29
N ALA A 29 -5.33 16.88 -3.60
CA ALA A 29 -6.18 17.88 -4.25
C ALA A 29 -7.67 17.59 -3.99
N ASP A 30 -8.50 18.64 -3.95
CA ASP A 30 -9.96 18.52 -3.80
C ASP A 30 -10.55 17.59 -4.87
N GLY A 31 -11.08 16.44 -4.44
CA GLY A 31 -11.66 15.40 -5.31
C GLY A 31 -10.79 14.17 -5.59
N GLU A 32 -9.52 14.13 -5.15
CA GLU A 32 -8.68 12.93 -5.25
C GLU A 32 -8.99 11.96 -4.09
N ASN A 33 -8.74 10.66 -4.25
CA ASN A 33 -9.02 9.68 -3.20
C ASN A 33 -7.95 9.81 -2.07
N PRO A 34 -8.33 9.99 -0.79
CA PRO A 34 -7.40 10.32 0.30
C PRO A 34 -6.37 9.23 0.60
N GLY A 35 -6.72 7.97 0.27
CA GLY A 35 -5.87 6.83 0.52
C GLY A 35 -5.98 5.77 -0.56
N GLU A 36 -4.92 4.97 -0.65
CA GLU A 36 -4.78 3.88 -1.61
C GLU A 36 -4.38 2.61 -0.85
N PHE A 37 -5.18 1.57 -1.00
CA PHE A 37 -4.91 0.27 -0.40
C PHE A 37 -4.31 -0.65 -1.46
N HIS A 38 -3.12 -1.17 -1.15
CA HIS A 38 -2.36 -2.08 -1.98
C HIS A 38 -2.28 -3.43 -1.28
N PHE A 39 -2.77 -4.46 -1.96
CA PHE A 39 -2.64 -5.84 -1.52
C PHE A 39 -1.78 -6.62 -2.51
N SER A 40 -0.82 -7.34 -1.97
CA SER A 40 0.06 -8.24 -2.70
C SER A 40 0.00 -9.62 -2.04
N ALA A 41 -0.34 -10.63 -2.81
CA ALA A 41 -0.23 -12.02 -2.38
C ALA A 41 0.32 -12.84 -3.54
N GLY A 42 1.46 -13.46 -3.31
CA GLY A 42 2.07 -14.33 -4.30
C GLY A 42 3.59 -14.38 -4.23
N SER A 43 4.13 -15.45 -4.79
CA SER A 43 5.51 -15.47 -5.25
C SER A 43 5.57 -14.59 -6.49
N ALA A 44 5.99 -13.33 -6.32
CA ALA A 44 6.42 -12.52 -7.46
C ALA A 44 7.67 -13.20 -8.02
N PHE A 45 7.51 -14.00 -9.08
CA PHE A 45 8.59 -14.40 -9.97
C PHE A 45 8.71 -13.37 -11.08
#